data_AF-A0A397CIP8-F1
#
_entry.id   AF-A0A397CIP8-F1
#
_cell.length_a   1.000
_cell.length_b   1.000
_cell.length_c   1.000
_cell.angle_alpha   90.00
_cell.angle_beta   90.00
_cell.angle_gamma   90.00
#
_symmetry.space_group_name_H-M   'P 1'
#
loop_
_entity.id
_entity.type
_entity.pdbx_description
1 polymer ?
#
loop_
_entity_poly.entity_id
_entity_poly.type
_entity_poly.pdbx_seq_one_letter_code
_entity_poly.pdbx_strand_id
1 'polypeptide(L)'
;MKFALLLALTVAVAAWAQDQIVPPKVAWGDEAPGDGFEILGGQEAQFGQHRYVAGLKNSPNNVTECGGSLIAPNVVLTAAHCLNIGLTSVVVGTHYLTGFADGELANVTQEIKHPNGSDVGIVILDRNITTIQPVPVSFEFVPGGVDTWVRGWGAVRSRGPQSPVLKELNVTTWDNTRTSAALFFLRVSDTTLGAGGKKGEDSCGGDSGGPLTIEENGTVRLVGLVSWGVSCGLRGFPGIYERASAAHAFIEPYLPQ
;
A
#
# COMPACT_ATOMS: atom_id res chain seq x y z
N MET A 1 -13.85 -46.17 60.51
CA MET A 1 -13.19 -45.82 59.23
C MET A 1 -14.27 -45.48 58.22
N LYS A 2 -14.52 -44.19 57.97
CA LYS A 2 -15.45 -43.71 56.93
C LYS A 2 -14.64 -42.79 56.02
N PHE A 3 -14.41 -43.19 54.78
CA PHE A 3 -13.83 -42.33 53.74
C PHE A 3 -14.97 -41.74 52.93
N ALA A 4 -15.13 -40.42 52.99
CA ALA A 4 -15.97 -39.66 52.09
C ALA A 4 -15.11 -39.24 50.89
N LEU A 5 -15.46 -39.73 49.70
CA LEU A 5 -14.79 -39.37 48.44
C LEU A 5 -15.52 -38.14 47.87
N LEU A 6 -14.91 -36.96 47.99
CA LEU A 6 -15.35 -35.74 47.31
C LEU A 6 -14.87 -35.78 45.86
N LEU A 7 -15.80 -35.94 44.91
CA LEU A 7 -15.54 -35.71 43.49
C LEU A 7 -15.56 -34.19 43.23
N ALA A 8 -14.39 -33.61 42.97
CA ALA A 8 -14.29 -32.25 42.45
C ALA A 8 -14.49 -32.29 40.92
N LEU A 9 -15.62 -31.76 40.43
CA LEU A 9 -15.78 -31.46 38.99
C LEU A 9 -14.91 -30.24 38.66
N THR A 10 -13.84 -30.45 37.91
CA THR A 10 -13.10 -29.37 37.25
C THR A 10 -13.75 -29.12 35.89
N VAL A 11 -14.38 -27.94 35.72
CA VAL A 11 -14.85 -27.47 34.42
C VAL A 11 -13.65 -26.88 33.70
N ALA A 12 -13.06 -27.64 32.78
CA ALA A 12 -12.06 -27.11 31.86
C ALA A 12 -12.76 -26.24 30.82
N VAL A 13 -12.56 -24.92 30.89
CA VAL A 13 -12.96 -24.01 29.81
C VAL A 13 -11.95 -24.19 28.69
N ALA A 14 -12.34 -24.90 27.63
CA ALA A 14 -11.56 -24.97 26.40
C ALA A 14 -11.58 -23.58 25.75
N ALA A 15 -10.45 -22.87 25.81
CA ALA A 15 -10.23 -21.70 25.00
C ALA A 15 -10.17 -22.14 23.53
N TRP A 16 -11.12 -21.67 22.73
CA TRP A 16 -11.09 -21.86 21.28
C TRP A 16 -9.96 -21.00 20.73
N ALA A 17 -8.82 -21.63 20.43
CA ALA A 17 -7.83 -21.01 19.56
C ALA A 17 -8.50 -20.85 18.19
N GLN A 18 -8.75 -19.61 17.78
CA GLN A 18 -9.10 -19.33 16.39
C GLN A 18 -7.86 -19.68 15.55
N ASP A 19 -7.96 -20.78 14.81
CA ASP A 19 -6.96 -21.21 13.86
C ASP A 19 -6.61 -20.04 12.92
N GLN A 20 -5.39 -19.53 13.10
CA GLN A 20 -4.72 -18.67 12.13
C GLN A 20 -4.54 -19.51 10.86
N ILE A 21 -5.35 -19.26 9.84
CA ILE A 21 -5.17 -19.87 8.52
C ILE A 21 -3.95 -19.19 7.89
N VAL A 22 -2.76 -19.67 8.26
CA VAL A 22 -1.55 -19.44 7.48
C VAL A 22 -1.63 -20.41 6.31
N PRO A 23 -1.70 -19.95 5.05
CA PRO A 23 -1.61 -20.86 3.92
C PRO A 23 -0.27 -21.62 4.01
N PRO A 24 -0.26 -22.92 3.67
CA PRO A 24 0.92 -23.75 3.81
C PRO A 24 2.12 -23.13 3.08
N LYS A 25 3.27 -23.08 3.77
CA LYS A 25 4.59 -22.70 3.23
C LYS A 25 4.76 -23.30 1.83
N VAL A 26 4.71 -22.47 0.79
CA VAL A 26 5.21 -22.85 -0.53
C VAL A 26 6.73 -22.93 -0.38
N ALA A 27 7.27 -24.13 -0.58
CA ALA A 27 8.70 -24.36 -0.49
C ALA A 27 9.39 -23.57 -1.61
N TRP A 28 10.30 -22.66 -1.23
CA TRP A 28 11.17 -21.94 -2.14
C TRP A 28 12.21 -22.90 -2.71
N GLY A 29 12.03 -23.29 -3.96
CA GLY A 29 12.93 -24.16 -4.70
C GLY A 29 12.37 -24.38 -6.09
N ASP A 30 13.14 -23.94 -7.08
CA ASP A 30 12.95 -24.08 -8.53
C ASP A 30 12.03 -23.04 -9.18
N GLU A 31 12.57 -22.43 -10.24
CA GLU A 31 12.06 -21.30 -11.01
C GLU A 31 10.54 -21.40 -11.26
N ALA A 32 9.78 -20.44 -10.73
CA ALA A 32 8.37 -20.32 -11.03
C ALA A 32 8.20 -20.05 -12.54
N PRO A 33 7.42 -20.87 -13.28
CA PRO A 33 7.08 -20.55 -14.65
C PRO A 33 6.30 -19.24 -14.67
N GLY A 34 6.60 -18.35 -15.62
CA GLY A 34 5.90 -17.07 -15.72
C GLY A 34 4.41 -17.23 -16.02
N ASP A 35 3.56 -17.11 -15.01
CA ASP A 35 2.10 -17.11 -15.16
C ASP A 35 1.35 -16.22 -14.15
N GLY A 36 1.37 -14.90 -14.36
CA GLY A 36 0.15 -14.08 -14.20
C GLY A 36 -0.23 -13.58 -12.80
N PHE A 37 0.73 -13.33 -11.90
CA PHE A 37 0.47 -12.79 -10.56
C PHE A 37 1.21 -11.45 -10.27
N GLU A 38 1.33 -10.56 -11.25
CA GLU A 38 2.21 -9.37 -11.22
C GLU A 38 1.44 -8.08 -10.89
N ILE A 39 1.95 -7.07 -10.16
CA ILE A 39 1.55 -5.66 -10.51
C ILE A 39 1.77 -5.59 -12.01
N LEU A 40 0.83 -5.19 -12.84
CA LEU A 40 0.89 -5.43 -14.30
C LEU A 40 2.35 -5.19 -14.80
N GLY A 41 3.12 -6.25 -15.14
CA GLY A 41 4.55 -6.20 -15.54
C GLY A 41 5.65 -6.18 -14.45
N GLY A 42 5.32 -6.39 -13.18
CA GLY A 42 6.18 -6.26 -12.00
C GLY A 42 6.43 -7.59 -11.28
N GLN A 43 7.30 -7.58 -10.28
CA GLN A 43 7.76 -8.78 -9.58
C GLN A 43 7.23 -8.85 -8.14
N GLU A 44 7.23 -10.04 -7.54
CA GLU A 44 6.96 -10.17 -6.10
C GLU A 44 8.05 -9.45 -5.31
N ALA A 45 7.64 -8.60 -4.37
CA ALA A 45 8.57 -7.99 -3.43
C ALA A 45 9.13 -9.08 -2.51
N GLN A 46 10.41 -8.98 -2.13
CA GLN A 46 10.95 -9.96 -1.20
C GLN A 46 10.23 -9.89 0.16
N PHE A 47 9.87 -11.04 0.72
CA PHE A 47 9.17 -11.10 1.99
C PHE A 47 9.91 -10.32 3.09
N GLY A 48 9.19 -9.45 3.80
CA GLY A 48 9.74 -8.60 4.86
C GLY A 48 10.48 -7.35 4.37
N GLN A 49 10.49 -7.06 3.06
CA GLN A 49 10.95 -5.78 2.53
C GLN A 49 9.81 -4.76 2.42
N HIS A 50 10.18 -3.49 2.30
CA HIS A 50 9.25 -2.36 2.13
C HIS A 50 8.12 -2.32 3.17
N ARG A 51 8.42 -2.71 4.43
CA ARG A 51 7.42 -2.89 5.48
C ARG A 51 6.63 -1.62 5.83
N TYR A 52 7.05 -0.45 5.37
CA TYR A 52 6.29 0.80 5.48
C TYR A 52 5.01 0.81 4.63
N VAL A 53 4.86 -0.10 3.65
CA VAL A 53 3.64 -0.25 2.86
C VAL A 53 2.50 -0.65 3.80
N ALA A 54 1.39 0.08 3.73
CA ALA A 54 0.20 -0.14 4.53
C ALA A 54 -0.96 -0.63 3.64
N GLY A 55 -1.72 -1.60 4.13
CA GLY A 55 -2.97 -2.05 3.52
C GLY A 55 -4.17 -1.53 4.30
N LEU A 56 -5.03 -0.75 3.65
CA LEU A 56 -6.25 -0.19 4.20
C LEU A 56 -7.40 -1.16 3.97
N LYS A 57 -8.13 -1.50 5.04
CA LYS A 57 -9.13 -2.57 5.05
C LYS A 57 -10.43 -2.16 5.74
N ASN A 58 -11.54 -2.70 5.26
CA ASN A 58 -12.87 -2.57 5.89
C ASN A 58 -13.05 -3.49 7.12
N SER A 59 -12.16 -4.47 7.28
CA SER A 59 -12.04 -5.30 8.49
C SER A 59 -10.65 -5.95 8.52
N PRO A 60 -10.15 -6.41 9.67
CA PRO A 60 -8.83 -7.04 9.76
C PRO A 60 -8.61 -8.20 8.78
N ASN A 61 -9.63 -9.03 8.57
CA ASN A 61 -9.52 -10.25 7.74
C ASN A 61 -9.91 -10.01 6.27
N ASN A 62 -10.36 -8.82 5.90
CA ASN A 62 -10.69 -8.51 4.52
C ASN A 62 -9.43 -8.37 3.65
N VAL A 63 -9.65 -8.35 2.33
CA VAL A 63 -8.64 -7.89 1.37
C VAL A 63 -8.26 -6.43 1.64
N THR A 64 -7.05 -6.07 1.23
CA THR A 64 -6.64 -4.67 1.14
C THR A 64 -7.39 -3.99 0.00
N GLU A 65 -8.13 -2.93 0.31
CA GLU A 65 -8.92 -2.15 -0.67
C GLU A 65 -8.07 -1.03 -1.30
N CYS A 66 -7.20 -0.41 -0.51
CA CYS A 66 -6.25 0.62 -0.92
C CYS A 66 -4.89 0.42 -0.25
N GLY A 67 -3.86 0.94 -0.90
CA GLY A 67 -2.53 1.08 -0.33
C GLY A 67 -2.37 2.34 0.54
N GLY A 68 -1.23 2.41 1.20
CA GLY A 68 -0.80 3.55 2.00
C GLY A 68 0.68 3.41 2.35
N SER A 69 1.22 4.44 2.99
CA SER A 69 2.60 4.47 3.49
C SER A 69 2.62 4.93 4.94
N LEU A 70 3.24 4.16 5.84
CA LEU A 70 3.52 4.61 7.19
C LEU A 70 4.57 5.74 7.15
N ILE A 71 4.19 6.96 7.51
CA ILE A 71 5.06 8.16 7.47
C ILE A 71 5.43 8.68 8.86
N ALA A 72 4.70 8.26 9.89
CA ALA A 72 5.04 8.41 11.31
C ALA A 72 4.48 7.21 12.09
N PRO A 73 4.86 6.98 13.36
CA PRO A 73 4.49 5.75 14.09
C PRO A 73 3.00 5.39 14.09
N ASN A 74 2.09 6.36 14.03
CA ASN A 74 0.65 6.14 13.95
C ASN A 74 -0.02 6.89 12.79
N VAL A 75 0.75 7.27 11.75
CA VAL A 75 0.26 8.10 10.65
C VAL A 75 0.55 7.38 9.33
N VAL A 76 -0.51 7.17 8.55
CA VAL A 76 -0.43 6.60 7.21
C VAL A 76 -0.85 7.65 6.18
N LEU A 77 0.00 7.87 5.18
CA LEU A 77 -0.31 8.65 3.99
C LEU A 77 -0.98 7.75 2.95
N THR A 78 -2.08 8.22 2.34
CA THR A 78 -2.84 7.48 1.32
C THR A 78 -3.55 8.48 0.38
N ALA A 79 -4.33 7.98 -0.58
CA ALA A 79 -5.12 8.81 -1.47
C ALA A 79 -6.43 9.28 -0.79
N ALA A 80 -6.88 10.50 -1.10
CA ALA A 80 -8.10 11.04 -0.51
C ALA A 80 -9.36 10.23 -0.92
N HIS A 81 -9.37 9.66 -2.12
CA HIS A 81 -10.48 8.81 -2.58
C HIS A 81 -10.54 7.45 -1.87
N CYS A 82 -9.46 7.03 -1.20
CA CYS A 82 -9.45 5.84 -0.35
C CYS A 82 -10.10 6.09 1.02
N LEU A 83 -10.41 7.34 1.37
CA LEU A 83 -10.98 7.69 2.66
C LEU A 83 -12.52 7.84 2.62
N ASN A 84 -13.17 7.54 3.75
CA ASN A 84 -14.61 7.47 3.99
C ASN A 84 -15.32 6.38 3.17
N ILE A 85 -14.61 5.29 2.85
CA ILE A 85 -15.16 4.13 2.14
C ILE A 85 -15.54 2.97 3.06
N GLY A 86 -15.56 3.19 4.38
CA GLY A 86 -15.83 2.17 5.39
C GLY A 86 -14.57 1.49 5.95
N LEU A 87 -13.42 2.16 5.88
CA LEU A 87 -12.18 1.67 6.47
C LEU A 87 -12.30 1.56 7.98
N THR A 88 -11.90 0.42 8.54
CA THR A 88 -11.86 0.21 10.00
C THR A 88 -10.46 -0.10 10.49
N SER A 89 -9.62 -0.64 9.61
CA SER A 89 -8.35 -1.25 10.01
C SER A 89 -7.27 -0.98 8.97
N VAL A 90 -6.05 -0.84 9.45
CA VAL A 90 -4.84 -0.75 8.64
C VAL A 90 -3.89 -1.84 9.12
N VAL A 91 -3.29 -2.56 8.19
CA VAL A 91 -2.16 -3.44 8.47
C VAL A 91 -0.91 -2.86 7.82
N VAL A 92 0.13 -2.66 8.62
CA VAL A 92 1.41 -2.13 8.14
C VAL A 92 2.40 -3.27 8.00
N GLY A 93 3.08 -3.35 6.85
CA GLY A 93 4.17 -4.29 6.60
C GLY A 93 3.79 -5.75 6.44
N THR A 94 2.51 -6.02 6.14
CA THR A 94 2.07 -7.33 5.63
C THR A 94 2.67 -7.58 4.26
N HIS A 95 2.95 -8.83 3.93
CA HIS A 95 3.23 -9.28 2.57
C HIS A 95 1.95 -9.70 1.85
N TYR A 96 0.95 -10.18 2.58
CA TYR A 96 -0.25 -10.77 1.98
C TYR A 96 -1.40 -9.77 1.85
N LEU A 97 -2.18 -9.94 0.78
CA LEU A 97 -3.38 -9.15 0.49
C LEU A 97 -4.45 -9.29 1.58
N THR A 98 -4.51 -10.45 2.24
CA THR A 98 -5.51 -10.78 3.27
C THR A 98 -4.82 -11.18 4.57
N GLY A 99 -5.52 -10.96 5.69
CA GLY A 99 -4.95 -11.18 7.01
C GLY A 99 -3.94 -10.11 7.42
N PHE A 100 -3.28 -10.36 8.55
CA PHE A 100 -2.37 -9.41 9.19
C PHE A 100 -1.26 -10.09 10.03
N ALA A 101 -1.06 -11.40 9.88
CA ALA A 101 -0.19 -12.18 10.76
C ALA A 101 1.31 -11.83 10.66
N ASP A 102 1.74 -11.28 9.52
CA ASP A 102 3.10 -10.86 9.20
C ASP A 102 3.29 -9.33 9.21
N GLY A 103 2.22 -8.58 9.51
CA GLY A 103 2.22 -7.14 9.68
C GLY A 103 1.77 -6.71 11.07
N GLU A 104 1.68 -5.40 11.28
CA GLU A 104 1.09 -4.83 12.48
C GLU A 104 -0.29 -4.24 12.17
N LEU A 105 -1.33 -4.81 12.79
CA LEU A 105 -2.70 -4.34 12.69
C LEU A 105 -2.97 -3.18 13.66
N ALA A 106 -3.62 -2.13 13.18
CA ALA A 106 -4.15 -1.04 13.99
C ALA A 106 -5.53 -0.60 13.47
N ASN A 107 -6.34 0.01 14.33
CA ASN A 107 -7.64 0.54 13.94
C ASN A 107 -7.51 1.98 13.44
N VAL A 108 -8.39 2.36 12.53
CA VAL A 108 -8.52 3.73 12.06
C VAL A 108 -9.27 4.57 13.10
N THR A 109 -8.70 5.70 13.49
CA THR A 109 -9.34 6.66 14.41
C THR A 109 -9.76 7.95 13.73
N GLN A 110 -9.00 8.39 12.72
CA GLN A 110 -9.32 9.58 11.95
C GLN A 110 -8.93 9.38 10.50
N GLU A 111 -9.75 9.95 9.61
CA GLU A 111 -9.53 10.02 8.18
C GLU A 111 -9.57 11.49 7.77
N ILE A 112 -8.47 12.01 7.25
CA ILE A 112 -8.28 13.44 6.98
C ILE A 112 -7.96 13.61 5.50
N LYS A 113 -8.92 14.14 4.73
CA LYS A 113 -8.71 14.49 3.32
C LYS A 113 -8.02 15.83 3.19
N HIS A 114 -7.15 15.99 2.19
CA HIS A 114 -6.60 17.29 1.84
C HIS A 114 -7.75 18.28 1.54
N PRO A 115 -7.75 19.49 2.12
CA PRO A 115 -8.93 20.38 2.11
C PRO A 115 -9.26 20.96 0.72
N ASN A 116 -8.26 21.06 -0.17
CA ASN A 116 -8.40 21.72 -1.48
C ASN A 116 -8.56 20.75 -2.66
N GLY A 117 -8.96 19.51 -2.41
CA GLY A 117 -9.32 18.56 -3.47
C GLY A 117 -8.16 17.84 -4.18
N SER A 118 -6.90 18.02 -3.76
CA SER A 118 -5.81 17.10 -4.12
C SER A 118 -6.14 15.71 -3.61
N ASP A 119 -5.74 14.66 -4.34
CA ASP A 119 -6.05 13.28 -3.98
C ASP A 119 -5.08 12.72 -2.93
N VAL A 120 -4.89 13.46 -1.84
CA VAL A 120 -3.98 13.14 -0.74
C VAL A 120 -4.76 13.10 0.57
N GLY A 121 -4.51 12.08 1.39
CA GLY A 121 -5.20 11.87 2.65
C GLY A 121 -4.28 11.28 3.72
N ILE A 122 -4.66 11.50 4.98
CA ILE A 122 -3.99 10.98 6.17
C ILE A 122 -4.95 10.07 6.93
N VAL A 123 -4.45 8.94 7.39
CA VAL A 123 -5.11 8.05 8.33
C VAL A 123 -4.34 8.07 9.65
N ILE A 124 -5.05 8.32 10.76
CA ILE A 124 -4.50 8.26 12.11
C ILE A 124 -4.90 6.94 12.77
N LEU A 125 -3.90 6.23 13.28
CA LEU A 125 -4.06 4.92 13.91
C LEU A 125 -4.29 5.04 15.43
N ASP A 126 -5.01 4.07 16.00
CA ASP A 126 -5.31 4.00 17.44
C ASP A 126 -4.09 3.69 18.33
N ARG A 127 -2.99 3.25 17.71
CA ARG A 127 -1.72 2.95 18.37
C ARG A 127 -0.55 3.21 17.45
N ASN A 128 0.63 3.37 18.07
CA ASN A 128 1.89 3.37 17.35
C ASN A 128 2.22 1.95 16.84
N ILE A 129 2.66 1.90 15.60
CA ILE A 129 3.41 0.81 14.98
C ILE A 129 4.85 0.92 15.46
N THR A 130 5.40 -0.16 16.03
CA THR A 130 6.69 -0.10 16.77
C THR A 130 7.77 -1.00 16.21
N THR A 131 7.40 -2.01 15.41
CA THR A 131 8.35 -2.96 14.78
C THR A 131 8.71 -2.59 13.35
N ILE A 132 8.09 -1.53 12.81
CA ILE A 132 8.24 -1.09 11.43
C ILE A 132 8.62 0.39 11.42
N GLN A 133 9.69 0.71 10.72
CA GLN A 133 10.16 2.08 10.54
C GLN A 133 9.28 2.81 9.50
N PRO A 134 8.76 4.01 9.80
CA PRO A 134 8.13 4.86 8.80
C PRO A 134 9.08 5.22 7.65
N VAL A 135 8.54 5.35 6.43
CA VAL A 135 9.30 5.82 5.27
C VAL A 135 9.49 7.33 5.35
N PRO A 136 10.71 7.86 5.14
CA PRO A 136 10.90 9.31 5.08
C PRO A 136 10.20 9.88 3.84
N VAL A 137 9.47 10.96 4.03
CA VAL A 137 8.82 11.71 2.95
C VAL A 137 9.80 12.74 2.40
N SER A 138 9.97 12.75 1.08
CA SER A 138 10.76 13.75 0.37
C SER A 138 9.83 14.73 -0.32
N PHE A 139 10.01 16.02 0.00
CA PHE A 139 9.28 17.12 -0.61
C PHE A 139 10.04 17.76 -1.79
N GLU A 140 11.12 17.12 -2.24
CA GLU A 140 11.84 17.55 -3.43
C GLU A 140 11.00 17.32 -4.69
N PHE A 141 11.09 18.26 -5.64
CA PHE A 141 10.41 18.11 -6.90
C PHE A 141 11.04 16.99 -7.73
N VAL A 142 10.23 16.02 -8.16
CA VAL A 142 10.66 14.92 -9.04
C VAL A 142 10.43 15.27 -10.51
N PRO A 143 11.48 15.49 -11.33
CA PRO A 143 11.33 15.75 -12.76
C PRO A 143 10.97 14.48 -13.54
N GLY A 144 10.75 14.62 -14.85
CA GLY A 144 10.66 13.47 -15.75
C GLY A 144 12.00 12.78 -15.94
N GLY A 145 11.98 11.48 -16.25
CA GLY A 145 13.17 10.66 -16.48
C GLY A 145 13.79 10.07 -15.21
N VAL A 146 13.09 10.12 -14.08
CA VAL A 146 13.56 9.56 -12.81
C VAL A 146 12.97 8.17 -12.62
N ASP A 147 13.80 7.20 -12.27
CA ASP A 147 13.32 5.86 -11.94
C ASP A 147 12.74 5.82 -10.53
N THR A 148 11.54 5.25 -10.44
CA THR A 148 10.74 5.18 -9.23
C THR A 148 10.17 3.78 -9.07
N TRP A 149 9.73 3.46 -7.86
CA TRP A 149 9.15 2.18 -7.52
C TRP A 149 7.74 2.35 -6.98
N VAL A 150 6.83 1.54 -7.50
CA VAL A 150 5.46 1.42 -7.01
C VAL A 150 5.29 0.07 -6.34
N ARG A 151 4.57 0.03 -5.22
CA ARG A 151 4.35 -1.19 -4.46
C ARG A 151 2.91 -1.31 -4.01
N GLY A 152 2.37 -2.53 -4.09
CA GLY A 152 1.00 -2.79 -3.67
C GLY A 152 0.51 -4.18 -4.04
N TRP A 153 -0.80 -4.36 -3.92
CA TRP A 153 -1.53 -5.60 -4.19
C TRP A 153 -2.57 -5.42 -5.29
N GLY A 154 -2.44 -4.38 -6.11
CA GLY A 154 -3.41 -4.04 -7.13
C GLY A 154 -3.57 -5.12 -8.20
N ALA A 155 -4.55 -4.90 -9.06
CA ALA A 155 -4.95 -5.87 -10.05
C ALA A 155 -3.84 -6.17 -11.05
N VAL A 156 -3.62 -7.47 -11.30
CA VAL A 156 -2.48 -7.94 -12.09
C VAL A 156 -2.66 -7.82 -13.60
N ARG A 157 -3.84 -7.37 -14.00
CA ARG A 157 -4.26 -7.03 -15.35
C ARG A 157 -5.47 -6.11 -15.26
N SER A 158 -5.73 -5.34 -16.31
CA SER A 158 -6.92 -4.49 -16.36
C SER A 158 -8.19 -5.32 -16.09
N ARG A 159 -8.97 -4.90 -15.08
CA ARG A 159 -10.19 -5.61 -14.58
C ARG A 159 -9.93 -7.06 -14.14
N GLY A 160 -8.71 -7.39 -13.75
CA GLY A 160 -8.31 -8.69 -13.21
C GLY A 160 -8.38 -8.78 -11.69
N PRO A 161 -7.99 -9.94 -11.12
CA PRO A 161 -7.86 -10.09 -9.68
C PRO A 161 -6.67 -9.29 -9.13
N GLN A 162 -6.75 -8.92 -7.85
CA GLN A 162 -5.63 -8.39 -7.07
C GLN A 162 -4.55 -9.46 -6.87
N SER A 163 -3.31 -9.00 -6.68
CA SER A 163 -2.21 -9.90 -6.31
C SER A 163 -2.39 -10.39 -4.87
N PRO A 164 -2.27 -11.70 -4.58
CA PRO A 164 -2.36 -12.22 -3.21
C PRO A 164 -1.17 -11.83 -2.32
N VAL A 165 -0.08 -11.35 -2.92
CA VAL A 165 1.19 -11.00 -2.28
C VAL A 165 1.65 -9.60 -2.71
N LEU A 166 2.53 -8.98 -1.93
CA LEU A 166 3.05 -7.64 -2.21
C LEU A 166 3.94 -7.72 -3.45
N LYS A 167 3.72 -6.78 -4.36
CA LYS A 167 4.41 -6.70 -5.64
C LYS A 167 5.08 -5.34 -5.75
N GLU A 168 6.10 -5.27 -6.58
CA GLU A 168 6.78 -4.03 -6.91
C GLU A 168 7.04 -3.90 -8.41
N LEU A 169 7.01 -2.67 -8.89
CA LEU A 169 7.28 -2.34 -10.28
C LEU A 169 8.13 -1.07 -10.36
N ASN A 170 9.21 -1.15 -11.15
CA ASN A 170 9.99 0.02 -11.50
C ASN A 170 9.34 0.77 -12.67
N VAL A 171 9.06 2.05 -12.47
CA VAL A 171 8.49 2.95 -13.47
C VAL A 171 9.31 4.24 -13.55
N THR A 172 9.51 4.73 -14.78
CA THR A 172 10.18 6.01 -15.00
C THR A 172 9.16 7.14 -15.08
N THR A 173 9.42 8.23 -14.38
CA THR A 173 8.57 9.43 -14.36
C THR A 173 8.58 10.16 -15.71
N TRP A 174 7.49 10.86 -15.99
CA TRP A 174 7.32 11.75 -17.13
C TRP A 174 7.24 13.19 -16.62
N ASP A 175 7.71 14.15 -17.42
CA ASP A 175 7.40 15.54 -17.16
C ASP A 175 5.89 15.82 -17.41
N ASN A 176 5.38 16.90 -16.80
CA ASN A 176 3.96 17.23 -16.90
C ASN A 176 3.54 17.59 -18.33
N THR A 177 4.43 18.11 -19.18
CA THR A 177 4.13 18.42 -20.58
C THR A 177 3.83 17.16 -21.38
N ARG A 178 4.70 16.14 -21.29
CA ARG A 178 4.54 14.82 -21.92
C ARG A 178 3.32 14.10 -21.37
N THR A 179 3.11 14.17 -20.05
CA THR A 179 1.95 13.57 -19.39
C THR A 179 0.65 14.21 -19.88
N SER A 180 0.60 15.54 -19.93
CA SER A 180 -0.56 16.30 -20.43
C SER A 180 -0.83 16.02 -21.91
N ALA A 181 0.21 15.88 -22.73
CA ALA A 181 0.05 15.53 -24.14
C ALA A 181 -0.55 14.14 -24.35
N ALA A 182 -0.12 13.14 -23.56
CA ALA A 182 -0.69 11.79 -23.61
C ALA A 182 -2.13 11.73 -23.08
N LEU A 183 -2.43 12.56 -22.07
CA LEU A 183 -3.73 12.63 -21.42
C LEU A 183 -4.52 13.87 -21.86
N PHE A 184 -4.41 14.30 -23.12
CA PHE A 184 -4.96 15.58 -23.60
C PHE A 184 -6.47 15.79 -23.35
N PHE A 185 -7.22 14.72 -23.10
CA PHE A 185 -8.66 14.74 -22.78
C PHE A 185 -8.96 14.79 -21.27
N LEU A 186 -7.92 14.76 -20.42
CA LEU A 186 -7.99 14.86 -18.96
C LEU A 186 -7.09 16.00 -18.48
N ARG A 187 -7.43 16.55 -17.31
CA ARG A 187 -6.64 17.61 -16.70
C ARG A 187 -5.50 17.00 -15.88
N VAL A 188 -4.27 17.29 -16.27
CA VAL A 188 -3.07 17.03 -15.46
C VAL A 188 -2.69 18.34 -14.78
N SER A 189 -2.63 18.35 -13.44
CA SER A 189 -2.22 19.51 -12.65
C SER A 189 -0.74 19.43 -12.27
N ASP A 190 -0.17 20.56 -11.86
CA ASP A 190 1.19 20.62 -11.33
C ASP A 190 1.35 19.90 -9.97
N THR A 191 0.24 19.49 -9.35
CA THR A 191 0.24 18.64 -8.15
C THR A 191 0.49 17.17 -8.47
N THR A 192 0.31 16.77 -9.73
CA THR A 192 0.43 15.38 -10.17
C THR A 192 1.68 15.15 -11.02
N LEU A 193 2.09 13.89 -11.12
CA LEU A 193 3.12 13.41 -12.04
C LEU A 193 2.66 12.14 -12.75
N GLY A 194 3.09 11.95 -13.99
CA GLY A 194 2.93 10.68 -14.71
C GLY A 194 4.16 9.78 -14.53
N ALA A 195 3.96 8.46 -14.47
CA ALA A 195 5.06 7.50 -14.57
C ALA A 195 4.62 6.22 -15.30
N GLY A 196 5.58 5.53 -15.94
CA GLY A 196 5.32 4.30 -16.69
C GLY A 196 4.90 4.55 -18.13
N GLY A 197 3.74 4.01 -18.55
CA GLY A 197 3.24 4.11 -19.93
C GLY A 197 3.88 3.11 -20.90
N LYS A 198 4.56 2.09 -20.37
CA LYS A 198 5.02 0.93 -21.14
C LYS A 198 3.85 -0.07 -21.26
N LYS A 199 3.82 -0.81 -22.37
CA LYS A 199 2.76 -1.80 -22.58
C LYS A 199 2.95 -2.92 -21.57
N GLY A 200 1.90 -3.24 -20.81
CA GLY A 200 2.01 -4.35 -19.87
C GLY A 200 2.72 -3.98 -18.57
N GLU A 201 2.93 -2.69 -18.28
CA GLU A 201 3.56 -2.21 -17.04
C GLU A 201 2.76 -1.05 -16.43
N ASP A 202 2.14 -1.22 -15.26
CA ASP A 202 1.43 -0.14 -14.54
C ASP A 202 1.01 -0.48 -13.11
N SER A 203 0.72 0.55 -12.30
CA SER A 203 -0.15 0.41 -11.13
C SER A 203 -1.60 0.18 -11.55
N CYS A 204 -2.39 -0.49 -10.72
CA CYS A 204 -3.77 -0.81 -11.07
C CYS A 204 -4.73 -0.76 -9.87
N GLY A 205 -6.00 -1.07 -10.11
CA GLY A 205 -7.03 -1.03 -9.07
C GLY A 205 -6.61 -1.83 -7.84
N GLY A 206 -6.65 -1.20 -6.67
CA GLY A 206 -6.14 -1.75 -5.40
C GLY A 206 -4.78 -1.21 -4.97
N ASP A 207 -4.02 -0.56 -5.86
CA ASP A 207 -2.77 0.13 -5.52
C ASP A 207 -2.98 1.58 -5.07
N SER A 208 -4.17 2.14 -5.28
CA SER A 208 -4.53 3.51 -4.91
C SER A 208 -4.06 3.88 -3.50
N GLY A 209 -3.40 5.03 -3.36
CA GLY A 209 -2.80 5.49 -2.11
C GLY A 209 -1.48 4.83 -1.74
N GLY A 210 -1.09 3.76 -2.44
CA GLY A 210 0.20 3.07 -2.28
C GLY A 210 1.40 3.95 -2.65
N PRO A 211 2.60 3.60 -2.16
CA PRO A 211 3.79 4.42 -2.31
C PRO A 211 4.28 4.53 -3.75
N LEU A 212 4.74 5.73 -4.11
CA LEU A 212 5.74 5.95 -5.16
C LEU A 212 7.04 6.41 -4.49
N THR A 213 8.10 5.60 -4.60
CA THR A 213 9.37 5.85 -3.92
C THR A 213 10.54 5.98 -4.89
N ILE A 214 11.57 6.73 -4.50
CA ILE A 214 12.89 6.69 -5.12
C ILE A 214 13.82 5.89 -4.20
N GLU A 215 14.67 5.06 -4.82
CA GLU A 215 15.70 4.28 -4.14
C GLU A 215 17.07 4.65 -4.69
N GLU A 216 17.88 5.30 -3.85
CA GLU A 216 19.22 5.77 -4.21
C GLU A 216 20.20 5.34 -3.11
N ASN A 217 21.27 4.64 -3.49
CA ASN A 217 22.30 4.17 -2.56
C ASN A 217 21.76 3.39 -1.34
N GLY A 218 20.73 2.58 -1.55
CA GLY A 218 20.07 1.79 -0.50
C GLY A 218 19.17 2.61 0.43
N THR A 219 18.96 3.90 0.15
CA THR A 219 18.03 4.75 0.88
C THR A 219 16.73 4.89 0.09
N VAL A 220 15.61 4.59 0.76
CA VAL A 220 14.26 4.76 0.25
C VAL A 220 13.69 6.10 0.72
N ARG A 221 13.02 6.82 -0.18
CA ARG A 221 12.21 8.00 0.15
C ARG A 221 10.89 8.01 -0.60
N LEU A 222 9.81 8.37 0.09
CA LEU A 222 8.48 8.53 -0.49
C LEU A 222 8.40 9.88 -1.20
N VAL A 223 8.05 9.87 -2.49
CA VAL A 223 7.97 11.08 -3.33
C VAL A 223 6.57 11.34 -3.87
N GLY A 224 5.68 10.37 -3.75
CA GLY A 224 4.29 10.49 -4.16
C GLY A 224 3.49 9.26 -3.78
N LEU A 225 2.26 9.23 -4.27
CA LEU A 225 1.32 8.14 -4.04
C LEU A 225 0.47 7.87 -5.28
N VAL A 226 0.08 6.62 -5.48
CA VAL A 226 -0.79 6.18 -6.58
C VAL A 226 -2.15 6.87 -6.45
N SER A 227 -2.66 7.45 -7.54
CA SER A 227 -3.93 8.18 -7.54
C SER A 227 -4.92 7.61 -8.56
N TRP A 228 -4.67 7.76 -9.86
CA TRP A 228 -5.60 7.30 -10.90
C TRP A 228 -4.89 6.95 -12.22
N GLY A 229 -5.64 6.38 -13.16
CA GLY A 229 -5.17 6.10 -14.52
C GLY A 229 -6.34 5.88 -15.47
N VAL A 230 -6.09 5.96 -16.79
CA VAL A 230 -7.13 5.72 -17.82
C VAL A 230 -7.50 4.24 -17.89
N SER A 231 -6.49 3.39 -17.95
CA SER A 231 -6.57 1.94 -17.79
C SER A 231 -5.15 1.42 -17.55
N CYS A 232 -5.04 0.33 -16.81
CA CYS A 232 -3.75 -0.23 -16.43
C CYS A 232 -3.01 -0.81 -17.64
N GLY A 233 -1.72 -0.50 -17.76
CA GLY A 233 -0.79 -1.18 -18.67
C GLY A 233 -0.92 -0.75 -20.14
N LEU A 234 -1.59 0.38 -20.40
CA LEU A 234 -1.74 0.91 -21.75
C LEU A 234 -0.45 1.59 -22.22
N ARG A 235 0.03 1.17 -23.39
CA ARG A 235 1.17 1.84 -24.03
C ARG A 235 0.84 3.30 -24.31
N GLY A 236 1.74 4.19 -23.89
CA GLY A 236 1.62 5.63 -24.11
C GLY A 236 0.74 6.37 -23.11
N PHE A 237 0.13 5.67 -22.15
CA PHE A 237 -0.67 6.26 -21.08
C PHE A 237 -0.01 5.95 -19.74
N PRO A 238 0.60 6.93 -19.07
CA PRO A 238 1.19 6.71 -17.76
C PRO A 238 0.11 6.58 -16.68
N GLY A 239 0.43 5.88 -15.59
CA GLY A 239 -0.28 6.03 -14.34
C GLY A 239 -0.05 7.42 -13.75
N ILE A 240 -1.00 7.91 -12.96
CA ILE A 240 -0.96 9.24 -12.34
C ILE A 240 -0.83 9.13 -10.83
N TYR A 241 0.09 9.92 -10.31
CA TYR A 241 0.50 9.95 -8.91
C TYR A 241 0.40 11.38 -8.39
N GLU A 242 0.01 11.55 -7.14
CA GLU A 242 0.11 12.85 -6.46
C GLU A 242 1.55 13.07 -5.98
N ARG A 243 2.07 14.28 -6.17
CA ARG A 243 3.41 14.67 -5.72
C ARG A 243 3.36 14.95 -4.22
N ALA A 244 4.21 14.27 -3.43
CA ALA A 244 4.38 14.60 -2.02
C ALA A 244 4.80 16.08 -1.85
N SER A 245 5.69 16.57 -2.72
CA SER A 245 6.16 17.96 -2.75
C SER A 245 5.02 18.99 -2.88
N ALA A 246 3.97 18.67 -3.64
CA ALA A 246 2.83 19.58 -3.84
C ALA A 246 1.88 19.61 -2.64
N ALA A 247 1.87 18.55 -1.84
CA ALA A 247 1.09 18.43 -0.61
C ALA A 247 1.92 18.68 0.66
N HIS A 248 3.10 19.31 0.54
CA HIS A 248 4.04 19.49 1.65
C HIS A 248 3.39 20.12 2.89
N ALA A 249 2.75 21.28 2.73
CA ALA A 249 2.11 22.00 3.84
C ALA A 249 0.98 21.19 4.52
N PHE A 250 0.40 20.21 3.82
CA PHE A 250 -0.60 19.32 4.38
C PHE A 250 0.04 18.13 5.12
N ILE A 251 1.14 17.57 4.61
CA ILE A 251 1.77 16.37 5.16
C ILE A 251 2.69 16.71 6.36
N GLU A 252 3.44 17.81 6.28
CA GLU A 252 4.46 18.21 7.26
C GLU A 252 3.99 18.16 8.73
N PRO A 253 2.77 18.63 9.09
CA PRO A 253 2.31 18.61 10.49
C PRO A 253 2.15 17.21 11.10
N TYR A 254 2.14 16.16 10.27
CA TYR A 254 1.97 14.77 10.71
C TYR A 254 3.29 13.98 10.75
N LEU A 255 4.41 14.59 10.36
CA LEU A 255 5.72 13.97 10.42
C LEU A 255 6.32 14.08 11.83
N PRO A 256 7.23 13.17 12.22
CA PRO A 256 8.01 13.32 13.44
C PRO A 256 8.82 14.62 13.41
N GLN A 257 8.82 15.36 14.53
CA GLN A 257 9.68 16.54 14.73
C GLN A 257 11.11 16.16 15.09
#